data_AF-A0AAV7B276-F1
#
_entry.id   AF-A0AAV7B276-F1
#
_cell.length_a   1.000
_cell.length_b   1.000
_cell.length_c   1.000
_cell.angle_alpha   90.00
_cell.angle_beta   90.00
_cell.angle_gamma   90.00
#
_symmetry.space_group_name_H-M   'P 1'
#
loop_
_entity.id
_entity.type
_entity.pdbx_description
1 polymer ?
#
loop_
_entity_poly.entity_id
_entity_poly.type
_entity_poly.pdbx_seq_one_letter_code
_entity_poly.pdbx_strand_id
1 'polypeptide(L)'
;MADTASQLLLGSGLTVVSHPLMYVKMLVQVGHEPMPPTLGRNIFGRQVYQLPGFFAYAKHIISIDGKRGLFKGLAPRLCAGAVGTVVHSKVLQCYQSQNQMEESDSRQKDNLEYVIKETTQEMVARSAATLITHPFHVITLRCMVQFIGRETKYDGIFGSIVTIYREEGVLGFFAGLIPRLLGDVLSLWICNMVAYLINKYALENGAVGEMKSYSQAVTGFLASMLTYPFVLVSNLMAVNNCG
;
A
#
# COMPACT_ATOMS: atom_id res chain seq x y z
N MET A 1 -7.01 19.06 13.59
CA MET A 1 -8.22 18.40 13.02
C MET A 1 -8.46 18.78 11.55
N ALA A 2 -8.30 20.06 11.16
CA ALA A 2 -8.39 20.48 9.75
C ALA A 2 -7.38 19.75 8.85
N ASP A 3 -6.14 19.54 9.33
CA ASP A 3 -5.10 18.85 8.55
C ASP A 3 -5.44 17.40 8.28
N THR A 4 -5.94 16.66 9.28
CA THR A 4 -6.35 15.25 9.13
C THR A 4 -7.52 15.10 8.16
N ALA A 5 -8.49 16.02 8.20
CA ALA A 5 -9.61 16.02 7.26
C ALA A 5 -9.16 16.31 5.83
N SER A 6 -8.22 17.24 5.64
CA SER A 6 -7.64 17.55 4.33
C SER A 6 -6.83 16.37 3.76
N GLN A 7 -6.02 15.71 4.60
CA GLN A 7 -5.26 14.51 4.25
C GLN A 7 -6.18 13.36 3.86
N LEU A 8 -7.29 13.18 4.59
CA LEU A 8 -8.28 12.16 4.28
C LEU A 8 -8.95 12.41 2.93
N LEU A 9 -9.37 13.64 2.65
CA LEU A 9 -10.01 14.01 1.39
C LEU A 9 -9.07 13.81 0.20
N LEU A 10 -7.82 14.29 0.32
CA LEU A 10 -6.79 14.11 -0.70
C LEU A 10 -6.45 12.62 -0.91
N GLY A 11 -6.26 11.87 0.18
CA GLY A 11 -5.96 10.45 0.13
C GLY A 11 -7.09 9.62 -0.47
N SER A 12 -8.34 9.95 -0.13
CA SER A 12 -9.53 9.30 -0.68
C SER A 12 -9.72 9.61 -2.16
N GLY A 13 -9.55 10.88 -2.58
CA GLY A 13 -9.58 11.29 -3.98
C GLY A 13 -8.54 10.57 -4.82
N LEU A 14 -7.29 10.52 -4.36
CA LEU A 14 -6.21 9.80 -5.04
C LEU A 14 -6.51 8.30 -5.11
N THR A 15 -7.07 7.72 -4.05
CA THR A 15 -7.46 6.30 -4.01
C THR A 15 -8.51 5.98 -5.06
N VAL A 16 -9.56 6.80 -5.19
CA VAL A 16 -10.61 6.63 -6.20
C VAL A 16 -10.05 6.67 -7.61
N VAL A 17 -9.21 7.67 -7.90
CA VAL A 17 -8.57 7.82 -9.23
C VAL A 17 -7.63 6.66 -9.54
N SER A 18 -6.88 6.19 -8.55
CA SER A 18 -5.88 5.11 -8.71
C SER A 18 -6.48 3.70 -8.60
N HIS A 19 -7.76 3.57 -8.23
CA HIS A 19 -8.37 2.27 -7.95
C HIS A 19 -8.44 1.35 -9.18
N PRO A 20 -8.83 1.83 -10.38
CA PRO A 20 -8.75 1.04 -11.62
C PRO A 20 -7.35 0.46 -11.89
N LEU A 21 -6.31 1.26 -11.62
CA LEU A 21 -4.91 0.85 -11.78
C LEU A 21 -4.53 -0.28 -10.83
N MET A 22 -4.92 -0.14 -9.57
CA MET A 22 -4.67 -1.14 -8.56
C MET A 22 -5.42 -2.45 -8.86
N TYR A 23 -6.67 -2.35 -9.31
CA TYR A 23 -7.49 -3.52 -9.59
C TYR A 23 -6.90 -4.40 -10.70
N VAL A 24 -6.55 -3.82 -11.84
CA VAL A 24 -5.88 -4.56 -12.92
C VAL A 24 -4.53 -5.11 -12.44
N LYS A 25 -3.75 -4.32 -11.70
CA LYS A 25 -2.48 -4.78 -11.11
C LYS A 25 -2.70 -6.02 -10.23
N MET A 26 -3.73 -6.03 -9.39
CA MET A 26 -4.06 -7.16 -8.52
C MET A 26 -4.41 -8.42 -9.31
N LEU A 27 -5.21 -8.30 -10.37
CA LEU A 27 -5.54 -9.45 -11.22
C LEU A 27 -4.30 -10.02 -11.91
N VAL A 28 -3.41 -9.15 -12.40
CA VAL A 28 -2.12 -9.56 -12.97
C VAL A 28 -1.23 -10.24 -11.91
N GLN A 29 -1.18 -9.70 -10.68
CA GLN A 29 -0.40 -10.29 -9.58
C GLN A 29 -0.86 -11.72 -9.25
N VAL A 30 -2.17 -11.97 -9.28
CA VAL A 30 -2.76 -13.30 -9.00
C VAL A 30 -2.59 -14.26 -10.19
N GLY A 31 -2.07 -13.79 -11.33
CA GLY A 31 -1.85 -14.62 -12.52
C GLY A 31 -3.09 -14.79 -13.40
N HIS A 32 -4.04 -13.85 -13.35
CA HIS A 32 -5.20 -13.89 -14.22
C HIS A 32 -4.83 -13.54 -15.68
N GLU A 33 -5.02 -14.49 -16.59
CA GLU A 33 -4.72 -14.36 -18.02
C GLU A 33 -5.98 -14.55 -18.88
N PRO A 34 -6.85 -13.53 -19.01
CA PRO A 34 -8.13 -13.66 -19.71
C PRO A 34 -8.03 -13.63 -21.23
N MET A 35 -6.90 -13.18 -21.80
CA MET A 35 -6.72 -12.99 -23.23
C MET A 35 -5.47 -13.75 -23.70
N PRO A 36 -5.51 -14.40 -24.87
CA PRO A 36 -4.35 -15.13 -25.40
C PRO A 36 -3.20 -14.16 -25.72
N PRO A 37 -1.94 -14.60 -25.61
CA PRO A 37 -0.80 -13.78 -25.93
C PRO A 37 -0.78 -13.44 -27.43
N THR A 38 -0.57 -12.17 -27.74
CA THR A 38 -0.46 -11.70 -29.13
C THR A 38 0.98 -11.72 -29.61
N LEU A 39 1.20 -12.04 -30.88
CA LEU A 39 2.55 -12.02 -31.46
C LEU A 39 3.01 -10.56 -31.62
N GLY A 40 4.04 -10.17 -30.87
CA GLY A 40 4.64 -8.85 -30.94
C GLY A 40 6.12 -8.92 -31.36
N ARG A 41 6.73 -7.75 -31.54
CA ARG A 41 8.19 -7.62 -31.72
C ARG A 41 8.79 -6.94 -30.50
N ASN A 42 9.90 -7.48 -29.99
CA ASN A 42 10.67 -6.81 -28.94
C ASN A 42 11.46 -5.61 -29.52
N ILE A 43 12.13 -4.85 -28.65
CA ILE A 43 13.02 -3.74 -29.04
C ILE A 43 14.19 -4.15 -29.97
N PHE A 44 14.49 -5.45 -30.06
CA PHE A 44 15.50 -6.05 -30.94
C PHE A 44 14.90 -6.72 -32.18
N GLY A 45 13.62 -6.48 -32.49
CA GLY A 45 12.93 -7.00 -33.67
C GLY A 45 12.58 -8.50 -33.63
N ARG A 46 12.87 -9.22 -32.54
CA ARG A 46 12.53 -10.65 -32.39
C ARG A 46 11.03 -10.82 -32.11
N GLN A 47 10.43 -11.82 -32.75
CA GLN A 47 9.05 -12.22 -32.46
C GLN A 47 8.98 -12.82 -31.06
N VAL A 48 8.14 -12.24 -30.22
CA VAL A 48 7.88 -12.70 -28.86
C VAL A 48 6.39 -12.66 -28.59
N TYR A 49 5.90 -13.63 -27.83
CA TYR A 49 4.53 -13.61 -27.30
C TYR A 49 4.44 -12.49 -26.26
N GLN A 50 3.62 -11.48 -26.54
CA GLN A 50 3.38 -10.36 -25.64
C GLN A 50 2.05 -10.56 -24.94
N LEU A 51 2.08 -10.47 -23.61
CA LEU A 51 0.88 -10.40 -22.80
C LEU A 51 0.12 -9.09 -23.08
N PRO A 52 -1.21 -9.09 -22.91
CA PRO A 52 -2.02 -7.91 -23.12
C PRO A 52 -1.56 -6.77 -22.21
N GLY A 53 -1.50 -5.55 -22.76
CA GLY A 53 -1.16 -4.38 -21.97
C GLY A 53 -2.19 -4.09 -20.88
N PHE A 54 -1.78 -3.29 -19.89
CA PHE A 54 -2.61 -2.85 -18.78
C PHE A 54 -4.01 -2.34 -19.22
N PHE A 55 -4.07 -1.51 -20.27
CA PHE A 55 -5.32 -0.94 -20.78
C PHE A 55 -6.21 -1.96 -21.49
N ALA A 56 -5.63 -3.01 -22.07
CA ALA A 56 -6.40 -4.11 -22.66
C ALA A 56 -7.13 -4.89 -21.56
N TYR A 57 -6.46 -5.14 -20.43
CA TYR A 57 -7.09 -5.71 -19.24
C TYR A 57 -8.20 -4.82 -18.69
N ALA A 58 -7.96 -3.52 -18.56
CA ALA A 58 -8.99 -2.58 -18.11
C ALA A 58 -10.22 -2.59 -19.05
N LYS A 59 -9.99 -2.57 -20.37
CA LYS A 59 -11.07 -2.67 -21.37
C LYS A 59 -11.83 -3.99 -21.27
N HIS A 60 -11.13 -5.09 -21.02
CA HIS A 60 -11.75 -6.40 -20.82
C HIS A 60 -12.68 -6.41 -19.60
N ILE A 61 -12.25 -5.85 -18.47
CA ILE A 61 -13.08 -5.70 -17.27
C ILE A 61 -14.32 -4.84 -17.55
N ILE A 62 -14.16 -3.72 -18.26
CA ILE A 62 -15.29 -2.86 -18.67
C ILE A 62 -16.28 -3.63 -19.55
N SER A 63 -15.79 -4.50 -20.43
CA SER A 63 -16.64 -5.29 -21.31
C SER A 63 -17.48 -6.33 -20.58
N ILE A 64 -17.03 -6.82 -19.43
CA ILE A 64 -17.70 -7.88 -18.66
C ILE A 64 -18.61 -7.29 -17.57
N ASP A 65 -18.05 -6.44 -16.70
CA ASP A 65 -18.74 -5.90 -15.52
C ASP A 65 -19.24 -4.45 -15.71
N GLY A 66 -19.00 -3.87 -16.89
CA GLY A 66 -19.28 -2.46 -17.14
C GLY A 66 -18.29 -1.51 -16.43
N LYS A 67 -18.52 -0.21 -16.59
CA LYS A 67 -17.65 0.85 -16.01
C LYS A 67 -17.62 0.83 -14.48
N ARG A 68 -18.72 0.39 -13.84
CA ARG A 68 -18.81 0.27 -12.37
C ARG A 68 -17.99 -0.91 -11.84
N GLY A 69 -17.72 -1.92 -12.67
CA GLY A 69 -16.89 -3.06 -12.32
C GLY A 69 -15.49 -2.68 -11.86
N LEU A 70 -14.89 -1.62 -12.43
CA LEU A 70 -13.54 -1.18 -12.04
C LEU A 70 -13.45 -0.66 -10.61
N PHE A 71 -14.59 -0.34 -9.99
CA PHE A 71 -14.67 0.16 -8.63
C PHE A 71 -15.07 -0.91 -7.61
N LYS A 72 -15.09 -2.20 -8.00
CA LYS A 72 -15.23 -3.31 -7.05
C LYS A 72 -14.11 -3.27 -6.00
N GLY A 73 -14.49 -3.44 -4.73
CA GLY A 73 -13.56 -3.32 -3.60
C GLY A 73 -13.16 -1.89 -3.21
N LEU A 74 -13.71 -0.84 -3.86
CA LEU A 74 -13.37 0.54 -3.48
C LEU A 74 -13.86 0.90 -2.07
N ALA A 75 -15.08 0.50 -1.71
CA ALA A 75 -15.66 0.81 -0.41
C ALA A 75 -14.81 0.33 0.80
N PRO A 76 -14.44 -0.96 0.91
CA PRO A 76 -13.58 -1.41 2.01
C PRO A 76 -12.21 -0.72 1.99
N ARG A 77 -11.67 -0.38 0.81
CA ARG A 77 -10.41 0.36 0.69
C ARG A 77 -10.48 1.78 1.23
N LEU A 78 -11.57 2.50 0.97
CA LEU A 78 -11.78 3.84 1.52
C LEU A 78 -11.95 3.80 3.04
N CYS A 79 -12.67 2.80 3.57
CA CYS A 79 -12.76 2.56 5.01
C CYS A 79 -11.38 2.28 5.60
N ALA A 80 -10.57 1.44 4.95
CA ALA A 80 -9.19 1.16 5.38
C ALA A 80 -8.34 2.44 5.43
N GLY A 81 -8.41 3.29 4.40
CA GLY A 81 -7.69 4.56 4.35
C GLY A 81 -8.12 5.53 5.46
N ALA A 82 -9.42 5.62 5.72
CA ALA A 82 -9.96 6.47 6.78
C ALA A 82 -9.54 6.03 8.17
N VAL A 83 -9.76 4.75 8.48
CA VAL A 83 -9.38 4.16 9.77
C VAL A 83 -7.86 4.23 9.96
N GLY A 84 -7.09 3.91 8.91
CA GLY A 84 -5.62 3.95 8.95
C GLY A 84 -5.08 5.34 9.26
N THR A 85 -5.61 6.37 8.61
CA THR A 85 -5.19 7.77 8.83
C THR A 85 -5.50 8.23 10.25
N VAL A 86 -6.69 7.88 10.78
CA VAL A 86 -7.09 8.24 12.15
C VAL A 86 -6.22 7.53 13.18
N VAL A 87 -5.98 6.22 13.01
CA VAL A 87 -5.13 5.44 13.92
C VAL A 87 -3.70 5.95 13.90
N HIS A 88 -3.11 6.12 12.71
CA HIS A 88 -1.74 6.62 12.56
C HIS A 88 -1.59 8.00 13.22
N SER A 89 -2.51 8.92 12.94
CA SER A 89 -2.49 10.27 13.53
C SER A 89 -2.57 10.22 15.06
N LYS A 90 -3.45 9.38 15.63
CA LYS A 90 -3.60 9.26 17.09
C LYS A 90 -2.35 8.66 17.74
N VAL A 91 -1.79 7.58 17.17
CA VAL A 91 -0.60 6.94 17.73
C VAL A 91 0.59 7.89 17.69
N LEU A 92 0.78 8.60 16.57
CA LEU A 92 1.86 9.58 16.44
C LEU A 92 1.68 10.74 17.43
N GLN A 93 0.47 11.24 17.63
CA GLN A 93 0.18 12.29 18.62
C GLN A 93 0.53 11.85 20.04
N CYS A 94 0.25 10.60 20.42
CA CYS A 94 0.63 10.07 21.72
C CYS A 94 2.15 10.10 21.93
N TYR A 95 2.93 9.70 20.92
CA TYR A 95 4.40 9.75 20.98
C TYR A 95 4.95 11.19 21.01
N GLN A 96 4.37 12.10 20.23
CA GLN A 96 4.76 13.52 20.24
C GLN A 96 4.51 14.18 21.59
N SER A 97 3.36 13.88 22.21
CA SER A 97 3.00 14.40 23.54
C SER A 97 3.97 13.90 24.62
N GLN A 98 4.42 12.65 24.52
CA GLN A 98 5.41 12.07 25.42
C GLN A 98 6.81 12.67 25.21
N ASN A 99 7.22 12.93 23.96
CA ASN A 99 8.51 13.56 23.65
C ASN A 99 8.60 15.01 24.16
N GLN A 100 7.52 15.80 24.08
CA GLN A 100 7.52 17.19 24.56
C GLN A 100 7.75 17.31 26.08
N MET A 101 7.37 16.28 26.85
CA MET A 101 7.68 16.21 28.29
C MET A 101 9.14 15.84 28.56
N GLU A 102 9.79 15.07 27.68
CA GLU A 102 11.21 14.67 27.79
C GLU A 102 12.20 15.73 27.24
N GLU A 103 11.76 16.60 26.32
CA GLU A 103 12.63 17.56 25.61
C GLU A 103 13.11 18.74 26.47
N SER A 104 12.58 18.88 27.69
CA SER A 104 13.05 19.90 28.64
C SER A 104 14.44 19.61 29.23
N ASP A 105 14.98 18.39 29.06
CA ASP A 105 16.14 17.91 29.84
C ASP A 105 17.37 17.45 29.01
N SER A 106 17.36 17.49 27.66
CA SER A 106 18.51 17.01 26.88
C SER A 106 18.76 17.77 25.57
N ARG A 107 19.58 18.83 25.64
CA ARG A 107 19.90 19.73 24.51
C ARG A 107 20.97 19.23 23.52
N GLN A 108 21.38 17.96 23.58
CA GLN A 108 22.41 17.45 22.67
C GLN A 108 22.29 15.94 22.45
N LYS A 109 21.31 15.51 21.65
CA LYS A 109 21.28 14.17 21.07
C LYS A 109 21.86 14.23 19.66
N ASP A 110 22.71 13.26 19.32
CA ASP A 110 23.30 13.16 17.98
C ASP A 110 22.22 13.06 16.90
N ASN A 111 22.51 13.60 15.71
CA ASN A 111 21.58 13.59 14.56
C ASN A 111 21.09 12.17 14.21
N LEU A 112 21.89 11.13 14.49
CA LEU A 112 21.52 9.74 14.26
C LEU A 112 20.51 9.21 15.29
N GLU A 113 20.72 9.51 16.58
CA GLU A 113 19.82 9.04 17.65
C GLU A 113 18.41 9.63 17.48
N TYR A 114 18.33 10.89 17.07
CA TYR A 114 17.07 11.53 16.74
C TYR A 114 16.33 10.80 15.61
N VAL A 115 17.02 10.52 14.49
CA VAL A 115 16.43 9.81 13.34
C VAL A 115 15.98 8.39 13.73
N ILE A 116 16.74 7.67 14.55
CA ILE A 116 16.36 6.34 15.02
C ILE A 116 15.11 6.41 15.91
N LYS A 117 15.05 7.38 16.85
CA LYS A 117 13.89 7.58 17.73
C LYS A 117 12.65 7.92 16.90
N GLU A 118 12.75 8.87 15.98
CA GLU A 118 11.66 9.28 15.09
C GLU A 118 11.19 8.13 14.19
N THR A 119 12.12 7.40 13.59
CA THR A 119 11.82 6.23 12.73
C THR A 119 11.12 5.12 13.51
N THR A 120 11.52 4.88 14.76
CA THR A 120 10.90 3.87 15.62
C THR A 120 9.46 4.25 15.98
N GLN A 121 9.22 5.52 16.30
CA GLN A 121 7.87 6.03 16.58
C GLN A 121 6.96 5.91 15.36
N GLU A 122 7.46 6.29 14.19
CA GLU A 122 6.73 6.17 12.92
C GLU A 122 6.47 4.70 12.56
N MET A 123 7.43 3.81 12.83
CA MET A 123 7.28 2.37 12.62
C MET A 123 6.14 1.79 13.46
N VAL A 124 6.05 2.16 14.74
CA VAL A 124 4.98 1.70 15.63
C VAL A 124 3.63 2.24 15.17
N ALA A 125 3.54 3.52 14.83
CA ALA A 125 2.32 4.14 14.34
C ALA A 125 1.81 3.46 13.06
N ARG A 126 2.70 3.21 12.08
CA ARG A 126 2.35 2.50 10.85
C ARG A 126 1.95 1.06 11.09
N SER A 127 2.69 0.34 11.94
CA SER A 127 2.39 -1.06 12.24
C SER A 127 1.02 -1.21 12.92
N ALA A 128 0.69 -0.32 13.87
CA ALA A 128 -0.63 -0.28 14.51
C ALA A 128 -1.74 0.03 13.51
N ALA A 129 -1.53 0.99 12.60
CA ALA A 129 -2.48 1.29 11.54
C ALA A 129 -2.67 0.11 10.57
N THR A 130 -1.59 -0.54 10.14
CA THR A 130 -1.66 -1.72 9.27
C THR A 130 -2.41 -2.86 9.96
N LEU A 131 -2.15 -3.14 11.24
CA LEU A 131 -2.86 -4.19 12.00
C LEU A 131 -4.38 -3.98 12.03
N ILE A 132 -4.83 -2.75 12.31
CA ILE A 132 -6.26 -2.42 12.40
C ILE A 132 -6.92 -2.39 11.01
N THR A 133 -6.19 -1.99 9.98
CA THR A 133 -6.73 -1.85 8.62
C THR A 133 -6.60 -3.10 7.76
N HIS A 134 -5.81 -4.09 8.20
CA HIS A 134 -5.55 -5.31 7.43
C HIS A 134 -6.80 -6.11 7.05
N PRO A 135 -7.81 -6.28 7.94
CA PRO A 135 -9.06 -6.95 7.56
C PRO A 135 -9.76 -6.29 6.36
N PHE A 136 -9.81 -4.96 6.31
CA PHE A 136 -10.39 -4.22 5.18
C PHE A 136 -9.57 -4.36 3.90
N HIS A 137 -8.24 -4.49 4.03
CA HIS A 137 -7.37 -4.79 2.89
C HIS A 137 -7.67 -6.17 2.32
N VAL A 138 -7.75 -7.21 3.16
CA VAL A 138 -8.09 -8.58 2.71
C VAL A 138 -9.44 -8.59 1.98
N ILE A 139 -10.47 -7.94 2.54
CA ILE A 139 -11.79 -7.82 1.90
C ILE A 139 -11.67 -7.14 0.53
N THR A 140 -10.90 -6.05 0.43
CA THR A 140 -10.66 -5.35 -0.84
C THR A 140 -10.07 -6.26 -1.90
N LEU A 141 -9.02 -7.02 -1.56
CA LEU A 141 -8.35 -7.92 -2.50
C LEU A 141 -9.28 -9.04 -2.97
N ARG A 142 -10.07 -9.62 -2.07
CA ARG A 142 -11.03 -10.68 -2.41
C ARG A 142 -12.19 -10.16 -3.25
N CYS A 143 -12.70 -8.96 -2.97
CA CYS A 143 -13.67 -8.27 -3.81
C CYS A 143 -13.16 -8.03 -5.24
N MET A 144 -11.84 -7.88 -5.43
CA MET A 144 -11.24 -7.76 -6.76
C MET A 144 -11.10 -9.12 -7.43
N VAL A 145 -10.56 -10.10 -6.72
CA VAL A 145 -10.23 -11.42 -7.28
C VAL A 145 -11.47 -12.25 -7.64
N GLN A 146 -12.62 -12.01 -7.01
CA GLN A 146 -13.88 -12.70 -7.36
C GLN A 146 -14.27 -12.56 -8.84
N PHE A 147 -13.71 -11.57 -9.56
CA PHE A 147 -13.86 -11.44 -11.00
C PHE A 147 -13.34 -12.65 -11.79
N ILE A 148 -12.26 -13.29 -11.33
CA ILE A 148 -11.63 -14.43 -12.00
C ILE A 148 -12.61 -15.61 -12.10
N GLY A 149 -13.25 -15.96 -10.97
CA GLY A 149 -14.22 -17.05 -10.88
C GLY A 149 -15.64 -16.67 -11.30
N ARG A 150 -15.86 -15.40 -11.67
CA ARG A 150 -17.19 -14.80 -11.88
C ARG A 150 -18.13 -15.01 -10.68
N GLU A 151 -17.57 -15.02 -9.48
CA GLU A 151 -18.32 -15.18 -8.25
C GLU A 151 -18.93 -13.83 -7.84
N THR A 152 -20.14 -13.87 -7.27
CA THR A 152 -20.82 -12.71 -6.68
C THR A 152 -20.85 -12.79 -5.15
N LYS A 153 -19.83 -13.44 -4.58
CA LYS A 153 -19.77 -13.83 -3.18
C LYS A 153 -19.50 -12.66 -2.23
N TYR A 154 -18.75 -11.67 -2.71
CA TYR A 154 -18.32 -10.51 -1.93
C TYR A 154 -19.04 -9.25 -2.41
N ASP A 155 -20.34 -9.18 -2.09
CA ASP A 155 -21.15 -7.96 -2.28
C ASP A 155 -21.20 -7.14 -0.98
N GLY A 156 -20.72 -5.90 -1.08
CA GLY A 156 -20.59 -4.99 0.05
C GLY A 156 -19.56 -5.43 1.12
N ILE A 157 -19.36 -4.54 2.11
CA ILE A 157 -18.39 -4.75 3.20
C ILE A 157 -18.92 -5.79 4.19
N PHE A 158 -20.16 -5.64 4.66
CA PHE A 158 -20.74 -6.52 5.68
C PHE A 158 -20.93 -7.96 5.18
N GLY A 159 -21.43 -8.15 3.95
CA GLY A 159 -21.56 -9.46 3.35
C GLY A 159 -20.21 -10.17 3.26
N SER A 160 -19.18 -9.44 2.84
CA SER A 160 -17.81 -9.97 2.76
C SER A 160 -17.26 -10.37 4.14
N ILE A 161 -17.48 -9.56 5.18
CA ILE A 161 -17.05 -9.90 6.55
C ILE A 161 -17.71 -11.19 7.01
N VAL A 162 -19.03 -11.31 6.87
CA VAL A 162 -19.78 -12.49 7.32
C VAL A 162 -19.30 -13.74 6.59
N THR A 163 -19.11 -13.65 5.27
CA THR A 163 -18.64 -14.77 4.46
C THR A 163 -17.26 -15.23 4.87
N ILE A 164 -16.29 -14.31 5.00
CA ILE A 164 -14.92 -14.67 5.41
C ILE A 164 -14.92 -15.30 6.81
N TYR A 165 -15.67 -14.71 7.74
CA TYR A 165 -15.75 -15.23 9.11
C TYR A 165 -16.35 -16.64 9.16
N ARG A 166 -17.35 -16.93 8.33
CA ARG A 166 -18.01 -18.25 8.31
C ARG A 166 -17.13 -19.33 7.68
N GLU A 167 -16.33 -18.98 6.67
CA GLU A 167 -15.57 -19.95 5.87
C GLU A 167 -14.14 -20.17 6.38
N GLU A 168 -13.47 -19.10 6.83
CA GLU A 168 -12.06 -19.14 7.24
C GLU A 168 -11.85 -18.72 8.70
N GLY A 169 -12.90 -18.23 9.37
CA GLY A 169 -12.80 -17.70 10.71
C GLY A 169 -12.00 -16.40 10.80
N VAL A 170 -11.48 -16.11 12.00
CA VAL A 170 -10.74 -14.88 12.29
C VAL A 170 -9.38 -14.85 11.56
N LEU A 171 -8.76 -16.01 11.35
CA LEU A 171 -7.44 -16.12 10.71
C LEU A 171 -7.47 -15.68 9.24
N GLY A 172 -8.60 -15.84 8.54
CA GLY A 172 -8.77 -15.38 7.16
C GLY A 172 -8.53 -13.88 6.98
N PHE A 173 -8.91 -13.06 7.98
CA PHE A 173 -8.69 -11.62 7.95
C PHE A 173 -7.22 -11.20 8.14
N PHE A 174 -6.39 -12.09 8.68
CA PHE A 174 -4.97 -11.85 8.95
C PHE A 174 -4.03 -12.53 7.96
N ALA A 175 -4.57 -13.17 6.92
CA ALA A 175 -3.80 -13.74 5.83
C ALA A 175 -2.93 -12.67 5.15
N GLY A 176 -1.63 -12.95 5.02
CA GLY A 176 -0.67 -12.02 4.42
C GLY A 176 -0.25 -10.84 5.31
N LEU A 177 -0.61 -10.80 6.60
CA LEU A 177 -0.22 -9.71 7.52
C LEU A 177 1.31 -9.64 7.74
N ILE A 178 1.95 -10.78 8.01
CA ILE A 178 3.39 -10.87 8.31
C ILE A 178 4.25 -10.26 7.19
N PRO A 179 4.15 -10.72 5.92
CA PRO A 179 4.95 -10.13 4.85
C PRO A 179 4.63 -8.65 4.63
N ARG A 180 3.38 -8.22 4.89
CA ARG A 180 3.01 -6.81 4.79
C ARG A 180 3.74 -5.95 5.82
N LEU A 181 3.70 -6.35 7.09
CA LEU A 181 4.38 -5.63 8.16
C LEU A 181 5.89 -5.59 7.92
N LEU A 182 6.49 -6.70 7.49
CA LEU A 182 7.91 -6.74 7.14
C LEU A 182 8.23 -5.77 6.00
N GLY A 183 7.43 -5.75 4.93
CA GLY A 183 7.59 -4.81 3.82
C GLY A 183 7.48 -3.35 4.24
N ASP A 184 6.47 -3.02 5.05
CA ASP A 184 6.23 -1.66 5.57
C ASP A 184 7.40 -1.18 6.45
N VAL A 185 7.85 -2.04 7.38
CA VAL A 185 8.97 -1.74 8.29
C VAL A 185 10.27 -1.58 7.50
N LEU A 186 10.62 -2.54 6.64
CA LEU A 186 11.85 -2.47 5.84
C LEU A 186 11.86 -1.23 4.93
N SER A 187 10.73 -0.93 4.28
CA SER A 187 10.62 0.23 3.39
C SER A 187 10.82 1.54 4.15
N LEU A 188 10.24 1.66 5.35
CA LEU A 188 10.38 2.83 6.21
C LEU A 188 11.84 3.02 6.65
N TRP A 189 12.47 1.96 7.18
CA TRP A 189 13.85 2.03 7.64
C TRP A 189 14.84 2.34 6.52
N ILE A 190 14.69 1.69 5.36
CA ILE A 190 15.52 1.99 4.18
C ILE A 190 15.33 3.45 3.77
N CYS A 191 14.09 3.93 3.67
CA CYS A 191 13.79 5.30 3.26
C CYS A 191 14.40 6.33 4.22
N ASN A 192 14.22 6.15 5.53
CA ASN A 192 14.71 7.09 6.54
C ASN A 192 16.24 7.05 6.67
N MET A 193 16.86 5.88 6.58
CA MET A 193 18.32 5.76 6.60
C MET A 193 18.96 6.40 5.37
N VAL A 194 18.42 6.16 4.18
CA VAL A 194 18.93 6.79 2.96
C VAL A 194 18.67 8.30 2.99
N ALA A 195 17.52 8.76 3.48
CA ALA A 195 17.25 10.17 3.67
C ALA A 195 18.23 10.82 4.66
N TYR A 196 18.61 10.14 5.75
CA TYR A 196 19.63 10.60 6.69
C TYR A 196 21.00 10.72 6.02
N LEU A 197 21.41 9.72 5.22
CA LEU A 197 22.67 9.77 4.47
C LEU A 197 22.67 10.94 3.48
N ILE A 198 21.58 11.11 2.71
CA ILE A 198 21.43 12.24 1.79
C ILE A 198 21.53 13.55 2.55
N ASN A 199 20.82 13.72 3.66
CA ASN A 199 20.89 14.95 4.45
C ASN A 199 22.30 15.20 4.98
N LYS A 200 22.99 14.17 5.49
CA LYS A 200 24.35 14.30 6.03
C LYS A 200 25.36 14.70 4.94
N TYR A 201 25.33 14.05 3.77
CA TYR A 201 26.30 14.28 2.69
C TYR A 201 25.94 15.46 1.76
N ALA A 202 24.66 15.81 1.61
CA ALA A 202 24.23 16.92 0.75
C ALA A 202 24.32 18.28 1.45
N LEU A 203 24.13 18.35 2.77
CA LEU A 203 24.32 19.57 3.55
C LEU A 203 25.79 19.99 3.63
N GLU A 204 26.72 19.04 3.56
CA GLU A 204 28.16 19.32 3.49
C GLU A 204 28.57 19.99 2.17
N ASN A 205 27.76 19.84 1.11
CA ASN A 205 28.01 20.40 -0.22
C ASN A 205 27.12 21.62 -0.58
N GLY A 206 26.35 22.18 0.36
CA GLY A 206 25.54 23.39 0.13
C GLY A 206 24.44 23.27 -0.92
N ALA A 207 23.99 22.04 -1.26
CA ALA A 207 22.99 21.81 -2.30
C ALA A 207 21.60 22.33 -1.87
N VAL A 208 21.00 23.15 -2.75
CA VAL A 208 19.72 23.87 -2.58
C VAL A 208 18.55 22.93 -2.21
N GLY A 209 17.66 23.41 -1.34
CA GLY A 209 16.53 22.64 -0.77
C GLY A 209 15.57 21.99 -1.77
N GLU A 210 15.51 22.44 -3.03
CA GLU A 210 14.70 21.80 -4.07
C GLU A 210 15.22 20.41 -4.46
N MET A 211 16.54 20.21 -4.49
CA MET A 211 17.14 18.89 -4.77
C MET A 211 16.80 17.86 -3.69
N LYS A 212 16.54 18.31 -2.45
CA LYS A 212 16.20 17.43 -1.33
C LYS A 212 14.84 16.76 -1.51
N SER A 213 13.82 17.49 -1.95
CA SER A 213 12.48 16.94 -2.20
C SER A 213 12.50 15.89 -3.32
N TYR A 214 13.23 16.14 -4.40
CA TYR A 214 13.40 15.15 -5.47
C TYR A 214 14.17 13.91 -4.99
N SER A 215 15.24 14.10 -4.24
CA SER A 215 16.04 12.99 -3.71
C SER A 215 15.25 12.11 -2.74
N GLN A 216 14.41 12.71 -1.89
CA GLN A 216 13.50 11.98 -1.00
C GLN A 216 12.45 11.19 -1.78
N ALA A 217 11.86 11.76 -2.84
CA ALA A 217 10.90 11.07 -3.68
C ALA A 217 11.52 9.87 -4.41
N VAL A 218 12.71 10.03 -4.99
CA VAL A 218 13.47 8.95 -5.64
C VAL A 218 13.83 7.85 -4.64
N THR A 219 14.26 8.22 -3.44
CA THR A 219 14.56 7.28 -2.36
C THR A 219 13.35 6.46 -1.96
N GLY A 220 12.19 7.10 -1.78
CA GLY A 220 10.94 6.41 -1.46
C GLY A 220 10.51 5.44 -2.57
N PHE A 221 10.69 5.83 -3.84
CA PHE A 221 10.42 4.96 -4.98
C PHE A 221 11.33 3.73 -5.01
N LEU A 222 12.65 3.92 -4.85
CA LEU A 222 13.62 2.82 -4.81
C LEU A 222 13.36 1.87 -3.64
N ALA A 223 13.08 2.41 -2.45
CA ALA A 223 12.71 1.62 -1.28
C ALA A 223 11.47 0.76 -1.56
N SER A 224 10.44 1.34 -2.19
CA SER A 224 9.20 0.64 -2.56
C SER A 224 9.43 -0.44 -3.63
N MET A 225 10.37 -0.20 -4.55
CA MET A 225 10.75 -1.18 -5.57
C MET A 225 11.46 -2.39 -4.96
N LEU A 226 12.34 -2.16 -3.99
CA LEU A 226 13.04 -3.22 -3.26
C LEU A 226 12.10 -4.04 -2.38
N THR A 227 11.08 -3.41 -1.78
CA THR A 227 10.12 -4.09 -0.89
C THR A 227 8.90 -4.64 -1.60
N TYR A 228 8.77 -4.43 -2.91
CA TYR A 228 7.66 -4.93 -3.71
C TYR A 228 7.42 -6.46 -3.58
N PRO A 229 8.44 -7.33 -3.51
CA PRO A 229 8.23 -8.77 -3.30
C PRO A 229 7.41 -9.10 -2.04
N PHE A 230 7.59 -8.35 -0.96
CA PHE A 230 6.82 -8.54 0.28
C PHE A 230 5.35 -8.18 0.09
N VAL A 231 5.07 -7.08 -0.63
CA VAL A 231 3.71 -6.67 -0.97
C VAL A 231 3.05 -7.71 -1.87
N LEU A 232 3.79 -8.27 -2.83
CA LEU A 232 3.30 -9.33 -3.70
C LEU A 232 2.90 -10.57 -2.90
N VAL A 233 3.80 -11.08 -2.05
CA VAL A 233 3.54 -12.26 -1.21
C VAL A 233 2.36 -12.01 -0.28
N SER A 234 2.27 -10.82 0.32
CA SER A 234 1.13 -10.43 1.17
C SER A 234 -0.19 -10.50 0.42
N ASN A 235 -0.25 -9.89 -0.77
CA ASN A 235 -1.47 -9.86 -1.59
C ASN A 235 -1.87 -11.27 -2.04
N LEU A 236 -0.91 -12.10 -2.45
CA LEU A 236 -1.15 -13.48 -2.84
C LEU A 236 -1.68 -14.29 -1.65
N MET A 237 -1.03 -14.22 -0.48
CA MET A 237 -1.49 -14.93 0.72
C MET A 237 -2.88 -14.50 1.17
N ALA A 238 -3.23 -13.22 1.05
CA ALA A 238 -4.57 -12.72 1.38
C ALA A 238 -5.68 -13.29 0.47
N VAL A 239 -5.31 -13.74 -0.73
CA VAL A 239 -6.20 -14.25 -1.77
C VAL A 239 -6.15 -15.78 -1.86
N ASN A 240 -5.05 -16.44 -1.51
CA ASN A 240 -4.82 -17.87 -1.75
C ASN A 240 -5.69 -18.84 -0.92
N ASN A 241 -6.59 -18.32 -0.06
CA ASN A 241 -7.66 -19.11 0.56
C ASN A 241 -9.01 -19.00 -0.18
N CYS A 242 -9.04 -18.37 -1.36
CA CYS A 242 -10.21 -18.39 -2.23
C CYS A 242 -10.31 -19.75 -2.93
N GLY A 243 -11.01 -20.69 -2.27
CA GLY A 243 -11.50 -21.94 -2.86
C GLY A 243 -10.74 -23.19 -2.44
#